data_AF-A0A967CWI7-F1
#
_entry.id   AF-A0A967CWI7-F1
#
_cell.length_a   1.000
_cell.length_b   1.000
_cell.length_c   1.000
_cell.angle_alpha   90.00
_cell.angle_beta   90.00
_cell.angle_gamma   90.00
#
_symmetry.space_group_name_H-M   'P 1'
#
loop_
_entity.id
_entity.type
_entity.pdbx_description
1 polymer ?
#
loop_
_entity_poly.entity_id
_entity_poly.type
_entity_poly.pdbx_seq_one_letter_code
_entity_poly.pdbx_strand_id
1 'polypeptide(L)'
;MRHSLALAALVCAGLSLAPVAEAKTFKWANSGDVSSMDPYARQETFLLTFNSNIYEPLIRRDKDLKLEPALATKWGQTDPTT
;
A
#
# COMPACT_ATOMS: atom_id res chain seq x y z
N MET A 1 -10.50 -11.67 -38.00
CA MET A 1 -9.34 -12.50 -37.59
C MET A 1 -7.99 -11.85 -37.89
N ARG A 2 -7.69 -11.42 -39.14
CA ARG A 2 -6.40 -10.79 -39.51
C ARG A 2 -6.13 -9.46 -38.77
N HIS A 3 -7.14 -8.60 -38.62
CA HIS A 3 -7.02 -7.35 -37.85
C HIS A 3 -6.83 -7.60 -36.34
N SER A 4 -7.46 -8.63 -35.79
CA SER A 4 -7.30 -9.03 -34.38
C SER A 4 -5.89 -9.53 -34.09
N LEU A 5 -5.29 -10.31 -35.02
CA LEU A 5 -3.90 -10.72 -34.93
C LEU A 5 -2.94 -9.52 -35.02
N ALA A 6 -3.20 -8.58 -35.94
CA ALA A 6 -2.39 -7.38 -36.09
C ALA A 6 -2.44 -6.48 -34.84
N LEU A 7 -3.62 -6.34 -34.23
CA LEU A 7 -3.80 -5.56 -33.01
C LEU A 7 -3.09 -6.21 -31.80
N ALA A 8 -3.20 -7.54 -31.66
CA ALA A 8 -2.49 -8.28 -30.63
C ALA A 8 -0.97 -8.16 -30.77
N ALA A 9 -0.44 -8.23 -31.99
CA ALA A 9 0.98 -8.04 -32.26
C ALA A 9 1.47 -6.62 -31.90
N LEU A 10 0.67 -5.60 -32.17
CA LEU A 10 0.95 -4.21 -31.80
C LEU A 10 0.99 -3.99 -30.29
N VAL A 11 0.07 -4.61 -29.54
CA VAL A 11 0.06 -4.55 -28.07
C VAL A 11 1.30 -5.25 -27.48
N CYS A 12 1.65 -6.43 -27.98
CA CYS A 12 2.85 -7.15 -27.53
C CYS A 12 4.14 -6.37 -27.85
N ALA A 13 4.24 -5.75 -29.03
CA ALA A 13 5.37 -4.91 -29.40
C ALA A 13 5.47 -3.65 -28.51
N GLY A 14 4.33 -3.02 -28.21
CA GLY A 14 4.27 -1.86 -27.31
C GLY A 14 4.72 -2.18 -25.87
N LEU A 15 4.36 -3.36 -25.36
CA LEU A 15 4.80 -3.83 -24.03
C LEU A 15 6.31 -4.06 -23.95
N SER A 16 6.95 -4.48 -25.05
CA SER A 16 8.40 -4.72 -25.11
C SER A 16 9.26 -3.44 -25.14
N LEU A 17 8.65 -2.30 -25.45
CA LEU A 17 9.31 -0.98 -25.50
C LEU A 17 9.01 -0.13 -24.27
N ALA A 18 8.28 -0.66 -23.28
CA ALA A 18 8.06 0.04 -22.03
C ALA A 18 9.42 0.27 -21.32
N PRO A 19 9.73 1.49 -20.86
CA PRO A 19 10.95 1.74 -20.10
C PRO A 19 10.97 0.83 -18.87
N VAL A 20 12.09 0.13 -18.67
CA VAL A 20 12.32 -0.65 -17.45
C VAL A 20 12.32 0.33 -16.28
N ALA A 21 11.37 0.18 -15.36
CA ALA A 21 11.32 1.03 -14.18
C ALA A 21 12.57 0.76 -13.31
N GLU A 22 13.44 1.76 -13.20
CA GLU A 22 14.60 1.68 -12.30
C GLU A 22 14.14 1.77 -10.84
N ALA A 23 14.65 0.87 -9.99
CA ALA A 23 14.39 0.90 -8.57
C ALA A 23 15.04 2.14 -7.94
N LYS A 24 14.22 3.07 -7.43
CA LYS A 24 14.72 4.24 -6.71
C LYS A 24 14.94 3.92 -5.24
N THR A 25 16.16 4.16 -4.75
CA THR A 25 16.43 4.10 -3.31
C THR A 25 15.83 5.32 -2.62
N PHE A 26 14.84 5.10 -1.78
CA PHE A 26 14.34 6.11 -0.86
C PHE A 26 15.16 6.09 0.43
N LYS A 27 15.75 7.24 0.81
CA LYS A 27 16.46 7.43 2.08
C LYS A 27 15.67 8.41 2.93
N TRP A 28 15.42 8.02 4.17
CA TRP A 28 14.67 8.82 5.14
C TRP A 28 15.30 8.69 6.52
N ALA A 29 15.10 9.70 7.36
CA ALA A 29 15.61 9.76 8.71
C ALA A 29 14.57 10.43 9.63
N ASN A 30 14.66 10.09 10.91
CA ASN A 30 13.89 10.68 11.98
C ASN A 30 14.84 10.97 13.16
N SER A 31 14.44 11.87 14.06
CA SER A 31 15.27 12.22 15.23
C SER A 31 15.31 11.13 16.31
N GLY A 32 14.48 10.10 16.22
CA GLY A 32 14.41 8.99 17.17
C GLY A 32 14.46 7.64 16.48
N ASP A 33 14.86 6.63 17.26
CA ASP A 33 14.97 5.24 16.82
C ASP A 33 13.66 4.48 16.97
N VAL A 34 13.52 3.40 16.20
CA VAL A 34 12.38 2.50 16.32
C VAL A 34 12.58 1.60 17.53
N SER A 35 11.85 1.87 18.61
CA SER A 35 12.09 1.23 19.90
C SER A 35 11.53 -0.20 20.04
N SER A 36 10.62 -0.64 19.16
CA SER A 36 10.00 -1.98 19.21
C SER A 36 9.37 -2.36 17.88
N MET A 37 9.31 -3.66 17.57
CA MET A 37 8.47 -4.20 16.47
C MET A 37 7.11 -4.73 16.98
N ASP A 38 6.91 -4.81 18.29
CA ASP A 38 5.61 -5.20 18.86
C ASP A 38 4.61 -4.04 18.69
N PRO A 39 3.51 -4.21 17.93
CA PRO A 39 2.51 -3.17 17.70
C PRO A 39 1.81 -2.71 18.99
N TYR A 40 1.89 -3.48 20.07
CA TYR A 40 1.28 -3.15 21.36
C TYR A 40 2.25 -2.52 22.36
N ALA A 41 3.51 -2.31 21.99
CA ALA A 41 4.52 -1.85 22.93
C ALA A 41 4.27 -0.42 23.44
N ARG A 42 4.02 0.55 22.54
CA ARG A 42 3.83 1.98 22.87
C ARG A 42 2.97 2.70 21.84
N GLN A 43 2.29 3.76 22.28
CA GLN A 43 1.57 4.69 21.40
C GLN A 43 2.40 5.96 21.15
N GLU A 44 3.36 5.87 20.23
CA GLU A 44 4.25 6.96 19.81
C GLU A 44 4.18 7.11 18.29
N THR A 45 4.14 8.34 17.77
CA THR A 45 3.76 8.61 16.38
C THR A 45 4.73 8.03 15.37
N PHE A 46 6.04 8.18 15.60
CA PHE A 46 7.06 7.67 14.70
C PHE A 46 7.07 6.13 14.69
N LEU A 47 7.04 5.50 15.86
CA LEU A 47 6.95 4.05 16.02
C LEU A 47 5.73 3.46 15.28
N LEU A 48 4.55 4.06 15.46
CA LEU A 48 3.32 3.64 14.80
C LEU A 48 3.40 3.81 13.27
N THR A 49 3.99 4.91 12.81
CA THR A 49 4.20 5.18 11.38
C THR A 49 5.20 4.19 10.77
N PHE A 50 6.29 3.88 11.48
CA PHE A 50 7.26 2.89 11.05
C PHE A 50 6.61 1.50 10.96
N ASN A 51 5.94 1.06 12.02
CA ASN A 51 5.26 -0.23 12.08
C ASN A 51 4.18 -0.39 11.00
N SER A 52 3.55 0.70 10.56
CA SER A 52 2.59 0.68 9.45
C SER A 52 3.19 0.29 8.10
N ASN A 53 4.53 0.24 7.96
CA ASN A 53 5.19 -0.31 6.77
C ASN A 53 5.32 -1.84 6.80
N ILE A 54 5.10 -2.47 7.95
CA ILE A 54 5.30 -3.92 8.17
C ILE A 54 3.98 -4.61 8.50
N TYR A 55 3.14 -3.97 9.32
CA TYR A 55 1.86 -4.49 9.77
C TYR A 55 0.70 -3.79 9.08
N GLU A 56 -0.23 -4.58 8.54
CA GLU A 56 -1.42 -4.07 7.87
C GLU A 56 -2.65 -4.14 8.80
N PRO A 57 -3.38 -3.04 9.02
CA PRO A 57 -4.61 -3.04 9.81
C PRO A 57 -5.81 -3.56 8.99
N LEU A 58 -6.96 -3.74 9.64
CA LEU A 58 -8.23 -4.04 8.95
C LEU A 58 -8.68 -2.89 8.05
N ILE A 59 -8.56 -1.66 8.55
CA ILE A 59 -8.95 -0.40 7.90
C ILE A 59 -7.82 0.60 8.12
N ARG A 60 -7.51 1.45 7.14
CA ARG A 60 -6.49 2.50 7.27
C ARG A 60 -7.03 3.87 6.84
N ARG A 61 -6.18 4.90 6.90
CA ARG A 61 -6.50 6.24 6.43
C ARG A 61 -5.75 6.56 5.15
N ASP A 62 -6.45 7.14 4.19
CA ASP A 62 -5.85 7.65 2.96
C ASP A 62 -5.12 9.00 3.18
N LYS A 63 -4.53 9.51 2.11
CA LYS A 63 -3.85 10.83 2.09
C LYS A 63 -4.74 12.01 2.46
N ASP A 64 -6.06 11.86 2.36
CA ASP A 64 -7.07 12.87 2.72
C ASP A 64 -7.68 12.57 4.11
N LEU A 65 -7.06 11.65 4.86
CA LEU A 65 -7.46 11.17 6.19
C LEU A 65 -8.83 10.48 6.25
N LYS A 66 -9.37 10.05 5.11
CA LYS A 66 -10.60 9.26 5.03
C LYS A 66 -10.30 7.81 5.32
N LEU A 67 -11.27 7.10 5.91
CA LEU A 67 -11.16 5.66 6.10
C LEU A 67 -11.21 4.96 4.75
N GLU A 68 -10.28 4.03 4.51
CA GLU A 68 -10.21 3.21 3.30
C GLU A 68 -9.99 1.72 3.64
N PRO A 69 -10.42 0.81 2.74
CA PRO A 69 -10.16 -0.62 2.92
C PRO A 69 -8.67 -0.94 2.98
N ALA A 70 -8.31 -1.88 3.86
CA ALA A 70 -7.00 -2.54 3.89
C ALA A 70 -7.23 -4.06 3.86
N LEU A 71 -6.88 -4.81 4.93
CA LEU A 71 -7.20 -6.24 4.99
C LEU A 71 -8.72 -6.51 4.94
N ALA A 72 -9.54 -5.64 5.52
CA ALA A 72 -10.99 -5.72 5.43
C ALA A 72 -11.48 -4.93 4.21
N THR A 73 -12.08 -5.65 3.23
CA THR A 73 -12.65 -5.04 2.02
C THR A 73 -14.03 -4.43 2.24
N LYS A 74 -14.71 -4.81 3.33
CA LYS A 74 -15.99 -4.26 3.78
C LYS A 74 -16.05 -4.25 5.29
N TRP A 75 -16.68 -3.24 5.86
CA TRP A 75 -16.95 -3.13 7.29
C TRP A 75 -18.22 -2.32 7.52
N GLY A 76 -18.80 -2.48 8.70
CA GLY A 76 -20.00 -1.76 9.12
C GLY A 76 -20.39 -2.22 10.51
N GLN A 77 -21.07 -1.35 11.25
CA GLN A 77 -21.64 -1.72 12.53
C GLN A 77 -22.89 -2.57 12.28
N THR A 78 -22.89 -3.80 12.78
CA THR A 78 -24.02 -4.75 12.63
C THR A 78 -25.11 -4.51 13.66
N ASP A 79 -24.72 -4.14 14.88
CA ASP A 79 -25.60 -3.78 15.98
C ASP A 79 -24.93 -2.67 16.84
N PRO A 80 -25.68 -1.81 17.53
CA PRO A 80 -25.09 -0.77 18.39
C PRO A 80 -24.25 -1.30 19.57
N THR A 81 -24.40 -2.58 19.91
CA THR A 81 -23.82 -3.21 21.11
C THR A 81 -23.13 -4.54 20.84
N THR A 82 -23.14 -5.06 19.61
CA THR A 82 -22.51 -6.35 19.25
C THR A 82 -21.90 -6.33 17.85
#